data_AF-A0A527A2U1-F1
#
_entry.id   AF-A0A527A2U1-F1
#
_cell.length_a   1.000
_cell.length_b   1.000
_cell.length_c   1.000
_cell.angle_alpha   90.00
_cell.angle_beta   90.00
_cell.angle_gamma   90.00
#
_symmetry.space_group_name_H-M   'P 1'
#
loop_
_entity.id
_entity.type
_entity.pdbx_description
1 polymer ?
#
loop_
_entity_poly.entity_id
_entity_poly.type
_entity_poly.pdbx_seq_one_letter_code
_entity_poly.pdbx_strand_id
1 'polypeptide(L)'
;VLDWQRSNMLGHRTLVERVRGVFKAAGFPIVLSRAFDRRTPSHQCGTAKMGTDGATSVVDTHCRSHDVKNLYIMDASVLPTSAAVNPALTIVAVTLRAASKLRAELVQ
;
A
#
# COMPACT_ATOMS: atom_id res chain seq x y z
N VAL A 1 3.29 -20.34 0.22
CA VAL A 1 3.39 -19.99 -1.21
C VAL A 1 2.47 -18.81 -1.45
N LEU A 2 2.94 -17.73 -2.08
CA LEU A 2 2.10 -16.56 -2.38
C LEU A 2 1.22 -16.86 -3.60
N ASP A 3 -0.10 -16.88 -3.41
CA ASP A 3 -1.06 -16.92 -4.53
C ASP A 3 -1.35 -15.49 -5.01
N TRP A 4 -0.61 -15.05 -6.03
CA TRP A 4 -0.76 -13.71 -6.59
C TRP A 4 -1.44 -13.75 -7.96
N GLN A 5 -2.54 -13.03 -8.07
CA GLN A 5 -3.31 -12.87 -9.30
C GLN A 5 -3.22 -11.44 -9.82
N ARG A 6 -3.23 -11.29 -11.15
CA ARG A 6 -3.21 -9.96 -11.78
C ARG A 6 -4.59 -9.34 -11.61
N SER A 7 -4.65 -8.16 -11.01
CA SER A 7 -5.87 -7.35 -10.91
C SER A 7 -5.66 -5.98 -11.59
N ASN A 8 -6.73 -5.22 -11.79
CA ASN A 8 -6.69 -3.87 -12.35
C ASN A 8 -5.94 -3.72 -13.70
N MET A 9 -6.03 -4.74 -14.57
CA MET A 9 -5.29 -4.76 -15.84
C MET A 9 -5.79 -3.75 -16.88
N LEU A 10 -7.00 -3.20 -16.72
CA LEU A 10 -7.49 -2.11 -17.57
C LEU A 10 -6.66 -0.84 -17.30
N GLY A 11 -6.59 -0.40 -16.03
CA GLY A 11 -5.78 0.77 -15.66
C GLY A 11 -4.31 0.62 -16.02
N HIS A 12 -3.75 -0.59 -15.84
CA HIS A 12 -2.38 -0.88 -16.28
C HIS A 12 -2.19 -0.69 -17.79
N ARG A 13 -3.09 -1.24 -18.63
CA ARG A 13 -3.00 -1.11 -20.09
C ARG A 13 -3.15 0.34 -20.55
N THR A 14 -4.12 1.06 -19.99
CA THR A 14 -4.33 2.49 -20.27
C THR A 14 -3.09 3.33 -19.91
N LEU A 15 -2.45 3.05 -18.78
CA LEU A 15 -1.21 3.73 -18.39
C LEU A 15 -0.08 3.45 -19.40
N VAL A 16 0.11 2.18 -19.77
CA VAL A 16 1.14 1.78 -20.75
C VAL A 16 0.91 2.45 -22.10
N GLU A 17 -0.32 2.48 -22.61
CA GLU A 17 -0.67 3.14 -23.86
C GLU A 17 -0.35 4.65 -23.81
N ARG A 18 -0.73 5.32 -22.73
CA ARG A 18 -0.49 6.76 -22.57
C ARG A 18 1.00 7.09 -22.47
N VAL A 19 1.75 6.34 -21.67
CA VAL A 19 3.20 6.51 -21.51
C VAL A 19 3.93 6.24 -22.83
N ARG A 20 3.53 5.22 -23.59
CA ARG A 20 4.09 4.97 -24.93
C ARG A 20 3.83 6.14 -25.88
N GLY A 21 2.64 6.73 -25.83
CA GLY A 21 2.30 7.93 -26.61
C GLY A 21 3.21 9.12 -26.26
N VAL A 22 3.42 9.37 -24.97
CA VAL A 22 4.32 10.43 -24.49
C VAL A 22 5.76 10.21 -24.97
N PHE A 23 6.30 9.00 -24.87
CA PHE A 23 7.65 8.70 -25.36
C PHE A 23 7.78 8.87 -26.87
N LYS A 24 6.80 8.42 -27.66
CA LYS A 24 6.83 8.65 -29.11
C LYS A 24 6.82 10.15 -29.46
N ALA A 25 5.98 10.93 -28.78
CA ALA A 25 5.94 12.38 -28.95
C ALA A 25 7.26 13.06 -28.55
N ALA A 26 7.99 12.49 -27.58
CA ALA A 26 9.32 12.93 -27.19
C ALA A 26 10.44 12.49 -28.16
N GLY A 27 10.11 11.87 -29.29
CA GLY A 27 11.07 11.50 -30.34
C GLY A 27 11.66 10.10 -30.23
N PHE A 28 11.17 9.24 -29.33
CA PHE A 28 11.62 7.85 -29.24
C PHE A 28 10.91 7.01 -30.34
N PRO A 29 11.62 6.58 -31.41
CA PRO A 29 10.98 5.95 -32.58
C PRO A 29 10.47 4.53 -32.29
N ILE A 30 11.07 3.86 -31.31
CA ILE A 30 10.70 2.52 -30.86
C ILE A 30 10.56 2.55 -29.34
N VAL A 31 9.38 2.16 -28.86
CA VAL A 31 9.09 2.03 -27.42
C VAL A 31 8.68 0.58 -27.16
N LEU A 32 9.40 -0.10 -26.28
CA LEU A 32 9.11 -1.48 -25.86
C LEU A 32 8.57 -1.47 -24.42
N SER A 33 7.69 -2.40 -24.11
CA SER A 33 7.08 -2.51 -22.78
C SER A 33 6.97 -3.98 -22.39
N ARG A 34 7.38 -4.31 -21.17
CA ARG A 34 7.31 -5.66 -20.61
C ARG A 34 6.78 -5.57 -19.19
N ALA A 35 5.77 -6.36 -18.86
CA ALA A 35 5.30 -6.47 -17.48
C ALA A 35 6.31 -7.23 -16.62
N PHE A 36 6.46 -6.81 -15.35
CA PHE A 36 7.21 -7.57 -14.36
C PHE A 36 6.63 -8.99 -14.20
N ASP A 37 7.53 -9.93 -13.90
CA ASP A 37 7.13 -11.29 -13.58
C ASP A 37 6.58 -11.39 -12.14
N ARG A 38 5.98 -12.54 -11.82
CA ARG A 38 5.29 -12.76 -10.55
C ARG A 38 6.23 -13.10 -9.39
N ARG A 39 7.54 -13.17 -9.63
CA ARG A 39 8.49 -13.73 -8.66
C ARG A 39 8.87 -12.76 -7.55
N THR A 40 8.69 -11.46 -7.77
CA THR A 40 9.17 -10.42 -6.85
C THR A 40 8.08 -9.39 -6.54
N PRO A 41 7.14 -9.67 -5.63
CA PRO A 41 6.21 -8.67 -5.13
C PRO A 41 6.93 -7.71 -4.17
N SER A 42 6.88 -6.40 -4.43
CA SER A 42 7.65 -5.42 -3.63
C SER A 42 6.81 -4.57 -2.66
N HIS A 43 5.51 -4.37 -2.93
CA HIS A 43 4.64 -3.46 -2.16
C HIS A 43 3.40 -4.18 -1.62
N GLN A 44 3.60 -5.30 -0.92
CA GLN A 44 2.51 -6.02 -0.27
C GLN A 44 1.96 -5.20 0.90
N CYS A 45 0.64 -5.10 1.02
CA CYS A 45 -0.03 -4.34 2.06
C CYS A 45 -1.45 -4.87 2.30
N GLY A 46 -2.11 -4.37 3.35
CA GLY A 46 -3.54 -4.60 3.59
C GLY A 46 -3.90 -5.91 4.31
N THR A 47 -2.93 -6.72 4.72
CA THR A 47 -3.18 -7.98 5.44
C THR A 47 -3.67 -7.77 6.88
N ALA A 48 -3.41 -6.61 7.48
CA ALA A 48 -3.94 -6.18 8.77
C ALA A 48 -4.58 -4.80 8.64
N LYS A 49 -5.41 -4.63 7.60
CA LYS A 49 -6.00 -3.37 7.17
C LYS A 49 -6.53 -2.53 8.33
N MET A 50 -6.19 -1.25 8.30
CA MET A 50 -6.74 -0.19 9.15
C MET A 50 -8.17 0.19 8.75
N GLY A 51 -9.03 0.46 9.73
CA GLY A 51 -10.39 0.94 9.51
C GLY A 51 -11.07 1.46 10.77
N THR A 52 -12.35 1.79 10.67
CA THR A 52 -13.17 2.26 11.80
C THR A 52 -14.10 1.17 12.35
N ASP A 53 -14.14 0.01 11.70
CA ASP A 53 -15.06 -1.08 11.99
C ASP A 53 -14.29 -2.40 12.15
N GLY A 54 -14.31 -2.97 13.36
CA GLY A 54 -13.62 -4.22 13.68
C GLY A 54 -14.16 -5.44 12.94
N ALA A 55 -15.37 -5.38 12.36
CA ALA A 55 -15.88 -6.46 11.51
C ALA A 55 -15.21 -6.51 10.14
N THR A 56 -14.61 -5.40 9.69
CA THR A 56 -14.05 -5.25 8.34
C THR A 56 -12.59 -4.79 8.33
N SER A 57 -11.99 -4.55 9.49
CA SER A 57 -10.59 -4.13 9.69
C SER A 57 -9.97 -4.76 10.93
N VAL A 58 -8.64 -4.84 10.97
CA VAL A 58 -7.88 -5.50 12.06
C VAL A 58 -7.43 -4.49 13.11
N VAL A 59 -7.11 -3.27 12.67
CA VAL A 59 -6.68 -2.18 13.54
C VAL A 59 -7.51 -0.93 13.29
N ASP A 60 -7.65 -0.11 14.32
CA ASP A 60 -8.26 1.20 14.22
C ASP A 60 -7.38 2.19 13.43
N THR A 61 -7.87 3.42 13.25
CA THR A 61 -7.15 4.50 12.53
C THR A 61 -5.84 4.95 13.19
N HIS A 62 -5.55 4.45 14.39
CA HIS A 62 -4.33 4.67 15.15
C HIS A 62 -3.50 3.40 15.31
N CYS A 63 -3.71 2.41 14.44
CA CYS A 63 -2.93 1.18 14.38
C CYS A 63 -3.09 0.27 15.60
N ARG A 64 -4.08 0.49 16.46
CA ARG A 64 -4.39 -0.35 17.61
C ARG A 64 -5.31 -1.49 17.19
N SER A 65 -5.05 -2.71 17.64
CA SER A 65 -5.96 -3.84 17.42
C SER A 65 -7.35 -3.55 18.00
N HIS A 66 -8.39 -3.92 17.25
CA HIS A 66 -9.77 -3.86 17.76
C HIS A 66 -10.02 -4.85 18.90
N ASP A 67 -9.33 -6.00 18.89
CA ASP A 67 -9.56 -7.10 19.84
C ASP A 67 -8.67 -7.02 21.08
N VAL A 68 -7.44 -6.51 20.94
CA VAL A 68 -6.42 -6.52 21.99
C VAL A 68 -5.95 -5.10 22.32
N LYS A 69 -6.35 -4.61 23.48
CA LYS A 69 -6.15 -3.21 23.90
C LYS A 69 -4.68 -2.74 23.91
N ASN A 70 -3.70 -3.61 24.14
CA ASN A 70 -2.29 -3.23 24.20
C ASN A 70 -1.47 -3.70 23.00
N LEU A 71 -2.14 -4.09 21.91
CA LEU A 71 -1.50 -4.55 20.68
C LEU A 71 -1.62 -3.48 19.58
N TYR A 72 -0.50 -3.19 18.92
CA TYR A 72 -0.43 -2.27 17.79
C TYR A 72 0.32 -2.92 16.62
N ILE A 73 -0.07 -2.57 15.39
CA ILE A 73 0.60 -3.02 14.16
C ILE A 73 0.97 -1.78 13.35
N MET A 74 2.25 -1.54 13.09
CA MET A 74 2.74 -0.31 12.45
C MET A 74 3.71 -0.62 11.30
N ASP A 75 3.19 -1.23 10.24
CA ASP A 75 3.94 -1.55 9.02
C ASP A 75 3.05 -1.42 7.76
N ALA A 76 3.48 -1.97 6.62
CA ALA A 76 2.70 -1.94 5.38
C ALA A 76 1.34 -2.68 5.46
N SER A 77 1.19 -3.66 6.36
CA SER A 77 -0.01 -4.48 6.47
C SER A 77 -1.26 -3.67 6.81
N VAL A 78 -1.11 -2.52 7.45
CA VAL A 78 -2.24 -1.67 7.86
C VAL A 78 -2.78 -0.79 6.74
N LEU A 79 -2.03 -0.60 5.65
CA LEU A 79 -2.49 0.25 4.55
C LEU A 79 -3.73 -0.38 3.88
N PRO A 80 -4.88 0.31 3.81
CA PRO A 80 -6.11 -0.28 3.25
C PRO A 80 -6.02 -0.58 1.75
N THR A 81 -5.11 0.08 1.05
CA THR A 81 -4.87 -0.06 -0.37
C THR A 81 -3.42 0.31 -0.67
N SER A 82 -2.84 -0.34 -1.67
CA SER A 82 -1.53 0.06 -2.19
C SER A 82 -1.66 1.36 -2.95
N ALA A 83 -0.71 2.27 -2.76
CA ALA A 83 -0.59 3.44 -3.61
C ALA A 83 0.03 3.06 -4.97
N ALA A 84 -0.11 3.95 -5.96
CA ALA A 84 0.61 3.86 -7.24
C ALA A 84 2.11 4.24 -7.11
N VAL A 85 2.58 4.50 -5.88
CA VAL A 85 3.93 4.96 -5.54
C VAL A 85 4.51 4.12 -4.39
N ASN A 86 5.80 4.29 -4.11
CA ASN A 86 6.50 3.56 -3.05
C ASN A 86 5.89 3.85 -1.66
N PRO A 87 5.56 2.82 -0.85
CA PRO A 87 4.78 3.00 0.38
C PRO A 87 5.63 3.43 1.59
N ALA A 88 6.96 3.38 1.50
CA ALA A 88 7.86 3.54 2.64
C ALA A 88 7.59 4.80 3.48
N LEU A 89 7.50 5.98 2.84
CA LEU A 89 7.25 7.23 3.55
C LEU A 89 5.84 7.29 4.15
N THR A 90 4.85 6.69 3.49
CA THR A 90 3.49 6.58 4.03
C THR A 90 3.47 5.71 5.29
N ILE A 91 4.20 4.60 5.29
CA ILE A 91 4.34 3.71 6.45
C ILE A 91 4.96 4.47 7.62
N VAL A 92 6.04 5.22 7.37
CA VAL A 92 6.68 6.06 8.39
C VAL A 92 5.70 7.10 8.93
N ALA A 93 4.98 7.81 8.07
CA ALA A 93 4.02 8.83 8.50
C ALA A 93 2.88 8.24 9.36
N VAL A 94 2.32 7.11 8.96
CA VAL A 94 1.26 6.41 9.72
C VAL A 94 1.80 5.94 11.08
N THR A 95 3.01 5.36 11.09
CA THR A 95 3.69 4.90 12.31
C THR A 95 3.93 6.05 13.29
N LEU A 96 4.46 7.18 12.82
CA LEU A 96 4.72 8.35 13.67
C LEU A 96 3.41 8.92 14.26
N ARG A 97 2.33 8.96 13.47
CA ARG A 97 1.01 9.39 13.96
C ARG A 97 0.50 8.47 15.07
N ALA A 98 0.55 7.16 14.87
CA ALA A 98 0.11 6.17 15.86
C ALA A 98 0.97 6.19 17.12
N ALA A 99 2.30 6.24 16.97
CA ALA A 99 3.26 6.32 18.07
C ALA A 99 3.08 7.60 18.91
N SER A 100 2.77 8.74 18.27
CA SER A 100 2.46 9.99 18.99
C SER A 100 1.24 9.85 19.92
N LYS A 101 0.18 9.17 19.45
CA LYS A 101 -1.01 8.91 20.26
C LYS A 101 -0.72 7.91 21.37
N LEU A 102 -0.02 6.82 21.08
CA LEU A 102 0.41 5.85 22.10
C LEU A 102 1.23 6.53 23.20
N ARG A 103 2.18 7.40 22.84
CA ARG A 103 2.96 8.17 23.80
C ARG A 103 2.07 9.03 24.70
N ALA A 104 1.06 9.70 24.13
CA ALA A 104 0.13 10.52 24.92
C ALA A 104 -0.70 9.68 25.91
N GLU A 105 -1.08 8.46 25.53
CA GLU A 105 -1.82 7.52 26.40
C GLU A 105 -0.96 6.93 27.52
N LEU A 106 0.35 6.83 27.34
CA LEU A 106 1.28 6.29 28.35
C LEU A 106 1.75 7.32 29.40
N VAL A 107 1.60 8.61 29.12
CA VAL A 107 2.04 9.72 30.00
C VAL A 107 0.88 10.26 30.86
N GLN A 108 -0.33 9.70 30.70
CA GLN A 108 -1.50 9.93 31.55
C GLN A 108 -1.54 8.92 32.70
#